data_AF-A0A960KTX8-F1
#
_entry.id   AF-A0A960KTX8-F1
#
_cell.length_a   1.000
_cell.length_b   1.000
_cell.length_c   1.000
_cell.angle_alpha   90.00
_cell.angle_beta   90.00
_cell.angle_gamma   90.00
#
_symmetry.space_group_name_H-M   'P 1'
#
loop_
_entity.id
_entity.type
_entity.pdbx_description
1 polymer ?
#
loop_
_entity_poly.entity_id
_entity_poly.type
_entity_poly.pdbx_seq_one_letter_code
_entity_poly.pdbx_strand_id
1 'polypeptide(L)'
;GTLAARRFIDPADCATLEEDLLSLSGEDDEQAAEDVFTLDKRERDARLERDALVARLCREVRQRRLEGMQALLPSLDSLVLALPRLKAAFENAKARSGEIDGTVCYRDEWLLVGGSGPNIYRGELPPIVIDLGGDDLYLSPVAVTHGGVSLCLDLGGNDVYRAAEGPALAVAGLSLLLDLDGDDQYLAGDNSLATGLGGLSILLDHAGNDHYLGGQVGQGAGILGWGILVDSAGRDRYECTLYGQGYGGPAGIGLLLDGTGDDSYEARPAVTDFIRYEDHSLSLSQGFGYGMRPVLCGGLGLLVDGGGQDHYTCDIYGQGAAYWYALGALVDRGGGDTYTSWQYAQGAGIHLAGGVLLDNGGSDCYRSHGVAQGCGHDLGIGWLEDHAGEDYYLSEGLSQGAGSANGAGVLLDHTGNDLYALRIGKNSQGYGNPRRNSGSLGLFADGGGDDHYLGAGAQDSLWRGSLLGFGGDFNLDATPGATSADATPAAEPEAPVLLDQEFDSLDTVQRLHVWAIWSTRVRHRWQAERVIVQRQLRERRDEYLPWLAGQLASSESWERHGIRETLLTFGEDALPFY
;
A
#
# COMPACT_ATOMS: atom_id res chain seq x y z
N GLY A 1 -13.00 21.89 33.57
CA GLY A 1 -12.24 21.07 32.61
C GLY A 1 -10.73 21.18 32.83
N THR A 2 -10.19 22.39 32.92
CA THR A 2 -8.75 22.74 32.80
C THR A 2 -7.79 22.25 33.89
N LEU A 3 -8.29 21.71 35.03
CA LEU A 3 -7.41 21.18 36.08
C LEU A 3 -7.01 19.70 35.87
N ALA A 4 -7.69 18.98 34.98
CA ALA A 4 -7.36 17.57 34.70
C ALA A 4 -6.06 17.45 33.87
N ALA A 5 -5.78 18.39 32.97
CA ALA A 5 -4.60 18.38 32.11
C ALA A 5 -3.25 18.49 32.86
N ARG A 6 -3.24 19.04 34.09
CA ARG A 6 -2.02 19.27 34.89
C ARG A 6 -1.29 18.00 35.36
N ARG A 7 -1.84 16.81 35.12
CA ARG A 7 -1.36 15.56 35.74
C ARG A 7 -0.91 14.47 34.78
N PHE A 8 -1.00 14.69 33.47
CA PHE A 8 -1.01 13.54 32.58
C PHE A 8 0.37 12.96 32.25
N ILE A 9 1.47 13.71 32.31
CA ILE A 9 2.77 13.18 31.84
C ILE A 9 3.94 13.81 32.61
N ASP A 10 4.77 12.98 33.23
CA ASP A 10 6.12 13.35 33.67
C ASP A 10 7.07 13.16 32.49
N PRO A 11 7.71 14.23 31.97
CA PRO A 11 8.66 14.14 30.84
C PRO A 11 9.80 13.12 31.07
N ALA A 12 10.18 12.86 32.32
CA ALA A 12 11.23 11.88 32.64
C ALA A 12 10.81 10.43 32.32
N ASP A 13 9.52 10.13 32.45
CA ASP A 13 8.95 8.81 32.16
C ASP A 13 8.68 8.61 30.65
N CYS A 14 8.79 9.66 29.83
CA CYS A 14 8.72 9.59 28.37
C CYS A 14 10.10 9.34 27.75
N ALA A 15 11.14 10.02 28.24
CA ALA A 15 12.51 9.84 27.74
C ALA A 15 13.02 8.40 27.90
N THR A 16 12.68 7.75 29.00
CA THR A 16 13.00 6.33 29.24
C THR A 16 12.24 5.40 28.30
N LEU A 17 10.98 5.72 28.00
CA LEU A 17 10.15 4.94 27.07
C LEU A 17 10.64 5.10 25.63
N GLU A 18 11.07 6.30 25.24
CA GLU A 18 11.64 6.62 23.93
C GLU A 18 12.95 5.85 23.69
N GLU A 19 13.86 5.82 24.66
CA GLU A 19 15.09 5.01 24.58
C GLU A 19 14.80 3.51 24.42
N ASP A 20 13.83 2.98 25.18
CA ASP A 20 13.42 1.57 25.08
C ASP A 20 12.78 1.27 23.71
N LEU A 21 11.93 2.16 23.18
CA LEU A 21 11.32 2.05 21.86
C LEU A 21 12.35 2.08 20.73
N LEU A 22 13.34 2.99 20.82
CA LEU A 22 14.43 3.11 19.86
C LEU A 22 15.36 1.90 19.89
N SER A 23 15.58 1.30 21.07
CA SER A 23 16.41 0.08 21.20
C SER A 23 15.81 -1.16 20.52
N LEU A 24 14.49 -1.18 20.30
CA LEU A 24 13.78 -2.26 19.60
C LEU A 24 13.87 -2.14 18.07
N SER A 25 14.34 -0.99 17.56
CA SER A 25 14.50 -0.72 16.12
C SER A 25 15.88 -1.06 15.56
N GLY A 26 16.85 -1.40 16.42
CA GLY A 26 18.19 -1.79 16.02
C GLY A 26 18.22 -3.22 15.45
N GLU A 27 18.60 -3.34 14.19
CA GLU A 27 18.91 -4.61 13.53
C GLU A 27 20.07 -5.32 14.23
N ASP A 28 19.83 -6.53 14.73
CA ASP A 28 20.83 -7.59 14.86
C ASP A 28 20.10 -8.92 15.12
N ASP A 29 20.04 -9.80 14.12
CA ASP A 29 20.27 -11.26 14.27
C ASP A 29 19.99 -12.00 12.94
N GLU A 30 20.96 -11.94 12.03
CA GLU A 30 20.94 -12.59 10.72
C GLU A 30 21.33 -14.08 10.76
N GLN A 31 21.25 -14.75 11.91
CA GLN A 31 21.86 -16.09 12.04
C GLN A 31 21.08 -17.13 12.88
N ALA A 32 19.76 -16.99 13.02
CA ALA A 32 18.93 -17.91 13.80
C ALA A 32 17.84 -18.66 13.01
N ALA A 33 18.02 -18.84 11.68
CA ALA A 33 17.02 -19.51 10.82
C ALA A 33 17.25 -21.02 10.60
N GLU A 34 18.30 -21.61 11.19
CA GLU A 34 18.49 -23.06 11.23
C GLU A 34 18.46 -23.53 12.69
N ASP A 35 17.57 -24.50 12.99
CA ASP A 35 17.26 -25.08 14.31
C ASP A 35 16.39 -24.27 15.31
N VAL A 36 15.10 -24.12 14.96
CA VAL A 36 14.02 -23.65 15.85
C VAL A 36 13.81 -24.50 17.13
N PHE A 37 14.43 -25.69 17.25
CA PHE A 37 14.12 -26.64 18.34
C PHE A 37 15.25 -26.99 19.30
N THR A 38 16.44 -26.37 19.20
CA THR A 38 17.55 -26.65 20.14
C THR A 38 18.26 -25.39 20.59
N LEU A 39 17.54 -24.56 21.35
CA LEU A 39 18.18 -23.45 22.08
C LEU A 39 18.87 -23.97 23.34
N ASP A 40 20.08 -23.49 23.60
CA ASP A 40 20.73 -23.74 24.87
C ASP A 40 19.94 -23.07 26.02
N LYS A 41 20.27 -23.39 27.27
CA LYS A 41 19.51 -22.84 28.41
C LYS A 41 19.66 -21.31 28.53
N ARG A 42 20.83 -20.76 28.21
CA ARG A 42 21.11 -19.32 28.31
C ARG A 42 20.34 -18.55 27.26
N GLU A 43 20.29 -19.04 26.04
CA GLU A 43 19.51 -18.45 24.94
C GLU A 43 18.01 -18.47 25.26
N ARG A 44 17.51 -19.55 25.87
CA ARG A 44 16.11 -19.61 26.33
C ARG A 44 15.80 -18.61 27.43
N ASP A 45 16.65 -18.53 28.46
CA ASP A 45 16.45 -17.62 29.58
C ASP A 45 16.52 -16.16 29.09
N ALA A 46 17.46 -15.81 28.21
CA ALA A 46 17.56 -14.49 27.60
C ALA A 46 16.34 -14.14 26.72
N ARG A 47 15.83 -15.09 25.93
CA ARG A 47 14.59 -14.89 25.16
C ARG A 47 13.39 -14.65 26.08
N LEU A 48 13.24 -15.42 27.15
CA LEU A 48 12.14 -15.24 28.11
C LEU A 48 12.20 -13.88 28.80
N GLU A 49 13.39 -13.40 29.17
CA GLU A 49 13.57 -12.06 29.75
C GLU A 49 13.21 -10.95 28.76
N ARG A 50 13.69 -11.05 27.52
CA ARG A 50 13.34 -10.11 26.43
C ARG A 50 11.84 -10.10 26.17
N ASP A 51 11.22 -11.26 26.02
CA ASP A 51 9.79 -11.37 25.73
C ASP A 51 8.95 -10.80 26.89
N ALA A 52 9.40 -10.97 28.15
CA ALA A 52 8.79 -10.36 29.32
C ALA A 52 8.93 -8.83 29.35
N LEU A 53 10.06 -8.30 28.88
CA LEU A 53 10.30 -6.86 28.71
C LEU A 53 9.37 -6.27 27.64
N VAL A 54 9.36 -6.85 26.44
CA VAL A 54 8.50 -6.43 25.32
C VAL A 54 7.03 -6.44 25.73
N ALA A 55 6.58 -7.50 26.41
CA ALA A 55 5.21 -7.60 26.89
C ALA A 55 4.87 -6.53 27.94
N ARG A 56 5.84 -6.09 28.75
CA ARG A 56 5.64 -4.99 29.71
C ARG A 56 5.53 -3.66 28.98
N LEU A 57 6.45 -3.35 28.07
CA LEU A 57 6.45 -2.12 27.29
C LEU A 57 5.13 -1.97 26.52
N CYS A 58 4.69 -3.03 25.82
CA CYS A 58 3.42 -3.02 25.09
C CYS A 58 2.22 -2.72 26.01
N ARG A 59 2.21 -3.23 27.24
CA ARG A 59 1.13 -2.94 28.21
C ARG A 59 1.14 -1.49 28.67
N GLU A 60 2.31 -0.95 28.98
CA GLU A 60 2.45 0.44 29.46
C GLU A 60 2.12 1.44 28.36
N VAL A 61 2.64 1.25 27.14
CA VAL A 61 2.31 2.06 25.96
C VAL A 61 0.81 2.05 25.69
N ARG A 62 0.20 0.86 25.68
CA ARG A 62 -1.25 0.72 25.45
C ARG A 62 -2.07 1.43 26.52
N GLN A 63 -1.67 1.33 27.79
CA GLN A 63 -2.37 1.99 28.88
C GLN A 63 -2.31 3.51 28.75
N ARG A 64 -1.13 4.07 28.48
CA ARG A 64 -0.96 5.52 28.28
C ARG A 64 -1.78 6.04 27.10
N ARG A 65 -1.78 5.32 25.97
CA ARG A 65 -2.63 5.65 24.81
C ARG A 65 -4.11 5.69 25.17
N LEU A 66 -4.59 4.68 25.90
CA LEU A 66 -6.01 4.60 26.31
C LEU A 66 -6.41 5.77 27.23
N GLU A 67 -5.56 6.11 28.19
CA GLU A 67 -5.78 7.23 29.12
C GLU A 67 -5.84 8.57 28.36
N GLY A 68 -4.94 8.79 27.38
CA GLY A 68 -4.95 9.97 26.51
C GLY A 68 -6.23 10.08 25.67
N MET A 69 -6.62 8.98 25.01
CA MET A 69 -7.85 8.93 24.19
C MET A 69 -9.11 9.23 25.02
N GLN A 70 -9.25 8.65 26.21
CA GLN A 70 -10.40 8.88 27.09
C GLN A 70 -10.53 10.35 27.53
N ALA A 71 -9.41 11.08 27.63
CA ALA A 71 -9.42 12.49 27.98
C ALA A 71 -9.79 13.41 26.80
N LEU A 72 -9.35 13.08 25.58
CA LEU A 72 -9.49 13.97 24.43
C LEU A 72 -10.82 13.80 23.67
N LEU A 73 -11.24 12.56 23.42
CA LEU A 73 -12.40 12.24 22.57
C LEU A 73 -13.67 13.03 22.92
N PRO A 74 -14.11 13.13 24.20
CA PRO A 74 -15.30 13.90 24.56
C PRO A 74 -15.17 15.42 24.32
N SER A 75 -13.95 15.93 24.16
CA SER A 75 -13.67 17.37 24.00
C SER A 75 -13.60 17.81 22.54
N LEU A 76 -13.36 16.88 21.60
CA LEU A 76 -13.24 17.19 20.17
C LEU A 76 -14.55 17.68 19.56
N ASP A 77 -15.68 17.01 19.82
CA ASP A 77 -17.01 17.46 19.35
C ASP A 77 -17.32 18.89 19.82
N SER A 78 -16.94 19.21 21.05
CA SER A 78 -17.16 20.54 21.63
C SER A 78 -16.27 21.60 20.98
N LEU A 79 -15.05 21.24 20.56
CA LEU A 79 -14.13 22.14 19.86
C LEU A 79 -14.68 22.47 18.47
N VAL A 80 -15.04 21.46 17.68
CA VAL A 80 -15.61 21.62 16.33
C VAL A 80 -16.84 22.51 16.35
N LEU A 81 -17.77 22.27 17.27
CA LEU A 81 -18.97 23.10 17.43
C LEU A 81 -18.67 24.55 17.87
N ALA A 82 -17.50 24.80 18.46
CA ALA A 82 -17.08 26.13 18.90
C ALA A 82 -16.29 26.91 17.82
N LEU A 83 -15.76 26.25 16.78
CA LEU A 83 -14.91 26.87 15.77
C LEU A 83 -15.50 28.13 15.11
N PRO A 84 -16.77 28.15 14.64
CA PRO A 84 -17.33 29.35 14.02
C PRO A 84 -17.38 30.55 14.97
N ARG A 85 -17.56 30.29 16.27
CA ARG A 85 -17.58 31.33 17.31
C ARG A 85 -16.17 31.82 17.64
N LEU A 86 -15.18 30.93 17.64
CA LEU A 86 -13.78 31.26 17.86
C LEU A 86 -13.25 32.13 16.72
N LYS A 87 -13.48 31.73 15.46
CA LYS A 87 -13.09 32.52 14.27
C LYS A 87 -13.64 33.95 14.34
N ALA A 88 -14.95 34.10 14.55
CA ALA A 88 -15.58 35.43 14.66
C ALA A 88 -15.05 36.28 15.85
N ALA A 89 -14.68 35.63 16.96
CA ALA A 89 -14.14 36.32 18.13
C ALA A 89 -12.71 36.84 17.90
N PHE A 90 -11.89 36.09 17.17
CA PHE A 90 -10.47 36.38 16.97
C PHE A 90 -10.18 37.22 15.72
N GLU A 91 -11.03 37.20 14.69
CA GLU A 91 -10.96 38.13 13.54
C GLU A 91 -11.01 39.62 13.98
N ASN A 92 -11.53 39.90 15.17
CA ASN A 92 -11.63 41.24 15.75
C ASN A 92 -10.50 41.58 16.76
N ALA A 93 -9.59 40.64 17.02
CA ALA A 93 -8.50 40.82 17.98
C ALA A 93 -7.33 41.59 17.36
N LYS A 94 -6.68 42.47 18.14
CA LYS A 94 -5.52 43.25 17.66
C LYS A 94 -4.29 42.37 17.53
N ALA A 95 -3.69 42.37 16.34
CA ALA A 95 -2.42 41.71 16.03
C ALA A 95 -1.31 42.04 17.03
N ARG A 96 -0.56 41.02 17.47
CA ARG A 96 0.70 41.17 18.22
C ARG A 96 1.86 40.59 17.40
N SER A 97 2.91 41.37 17.14
CA SER A 97 4.09 40.90 16.40
C SER A 97 4.99 40.02 17.29
N GLY A 98 5.55 38.93 16.74
CA GLY A 98 6.42 37.96 17.42
C GLY A 98 7.06 36.97 16.43
N GLU A 99 7.39 35.75 16.85
CA GLU A 99 8.00 34.64 16.07
C GLU A 99 7.14 34.14 14.88
N ILE A 100 6.04 34.82 14.57
CA ILE A 100 5.24 34.61 13.38
C ILE A 100 5.34 35.89 12.56
N ASP A 101 5.79 35.77 11.30
CA ASP A 101 5.65 36.86 10.35
C ASP A 101 4.25 36.77 9.76
N GLY A 102 3.32 37.54 10.29
CA GLY A 102 1.90 37.45 9.96
C GLY A 102 1.00 38.12 11.01
N THR A 103 -0.27 37.76 11.01
CA THR A 103 -1.27 38.27 11.97
C THR A 103 -1.45 37.29 13.12
N VAL A 104 -0.99 37.63 14.33
CA VAL A 104 -1.27 36.82 15.53
C VAL A 104 -2.46 37.39 16.29
N CYS A 105 -3.57 36.66 16.30
CA CYS A 105 -4.82 37.05 16.98
C CYS A 105 -4.76 36.76 18.49
N TYR A 106 -4.12 35.67 18.90
CA TYR A 106 -3.95 35.29 20.32
C TYR A 106 -2.70 34.44 20.53
N ARG A 107 -2.06 34.59 21.70
CA ARG A 107 -0.98 33.70 22.13
C ARG A 107 -0.88 33.63 23.66
N ASP A 108 -0.79 32.42 24.18
CA ASP A 108 -0.27 32.12 25.52
C ASP A 108 0.64 30.88 25.47
N GLU A 109 0.91 30.27 26.62
CA GLU A 109 1.78 29.09 26.73
C GLU A 109 1.17 27.81 26.15
N TRP A 110 -0.15 27.79 25.90
CA TRP A 110 -0.90 26.60 25.46
C TRP A 110 -1.49 26.75 24.07
N LEU A 111 -1.87 27.97 23.69
CA LEU A 111 -2.63 28.25 22.49
C LEU A 111 -2.01 29.40 21.72
N LEU A 112 -1.90 29.20 20.41
CA LEU A 112 -1.64 30.22 19.43
C LEU A 112 -2.79 30.28 18.42
N VAL A 113 -3.24 31.48 18.09
CA VAL A 113 -4.24 31.72 17.05
C VAL A 113 -3.65 32.65 16.00
N GLY A 114 -3.40 32.11 14.81
CA GLY A 114 -3.06 32.83 13.60
C GLY A 114 -4.20 33.70 13.09
N GLY A 115 -3.99 34.40 12.00
CA GLY A 115 -4.95 35.34 11.44
C GLY A 115 -5.30 34.94 10.02
N SER A 116 -6.42 35.43 9.50
CA SER A 116 -6.99 34.98 8.22
C SER A 116 -6.23 35.47 6.96
N GLY A 117 -4.92 35.68 7.04
CA GLY A 117 -4.09 36.05 5.90
C GLY A 117 -2.67 35.53 6.11
N PRO A 118 -1.81 35.58 5.08
CA PRO A 118 -0.59 34.79 5.05
C PRO A 118 0.31 34.97 6.28
N ASN A 119 0.66 33.85 6.89
CA ASN A 119 1.46 33.71 8.09
C ASN A 119 2.66 32.79 7.83
N ILE A 120 3.78 33.11 8.50
CA ILE A 120 4.95 32.24 8.52
C ILE A 120 5.21 31.81 9.95
N TYR A 121 4.96 30.54 10.24
CA TYR A 121 5.16 29.91 11.54
C TYR A 121 6.61 29.44 11.69
N ARG A 122 7.34 30.03 12.63
CA ARG A 122 8.74 29.69 12.94
C ARG A 122 9.00 29.79 14.45
N GLY A 123 10.08 29.17 14.92
CA GLY A 123 10.45 29.16 16.34
C GLY A 123 9.65 28.16 17.18
N GLU A 124 9.61 28.34 18.49
CA GLU A 124 8.89 27.43 19.39
C GLU A 124 7.39 27.78 19.43
N LEU A 125 6.55 26.84 18.96
CA LEU A 125 5.10 26.96 18.99
C LEU A 125 4.51 26.29 20.24
N PRO A 126 3.39 26.79 20.80
CA PRO A 126 2.70 26.11 21.87
C PRO A 126 1.99 24.84 21.36
N PRO A 127 1.52 23.95 22.25
CA PRO A 127 0.92 22.67 21.87
C PRO A 127 -0.37 22.78 21.03
N ILE A 128 -1.06 23.91 21.04
CA ILE A 128 -2.26 24.12 20.23
C ILE A 128 -2.03 25.32 19.31
N VAL A 129 -2.13 25.08 18.01
CA VAL A 129 -2.09 26.08 16.95
C VAL A 129 -3.43 26.05 16.23
N ILE A 130 -4.02 27.22 16.03
CA ILE A 130 -5.22 27.40 15.22
C ILE A 130 -4.94 28.53 14.24
N ASP A 131 -4.91 28.25 12.94
CA ASP A 131 -4.97 29.30 11.93
C ASP A 131 -6.44 29.61 11.57
N LEU A 132 -6.71 30.84 11.11
CA LEU A 132 -8.05 31.25 10.69
C LEU A 132 -8.23 31.28 9.17
N GLY A 133 -7.14 31.07 8.44
CA GLY A 133 -6.98 30.81 7.02
C GLY A 133 -5.93 31.71 6.33
N GLY A 134 -5.75 31.51 5.03
CA GLY A 134 -4.78 32.21 4.18
C GLY A 134 -3.56 31.33 3.90
N ASP A 135 -2.89 31.59 2.78
CA ASP A 135 -1.77 30.76 2.32
C ASP A 135 -0.55 30.87 3.25
N ASP A 136 -0.34 29.85 4.08
CA ASP A 136 0.55 29.83 5.21
C ASP A 136 1.78 28.94 5.02
N LEU A 137 2.85 29.26 5.75
CA LEU A 137 4.10 28.50 5.72
C LEU A 137 4.48 28.03 7.12
N TYR A 138 4.38 26.72 7.34
CA TYR A 138 4.73 26.04 8.57
C TYR A 138 6.18 25.54 8.54
N LEU A 139 7.12 26.33 9.10
CA LEU A 139 8.53 25.95 9.25
C LEU A 139 8.85 25.33 10.62
N SER A 140 7.92 25.43 11.56
CA SER A 140 8.02 24.81 12.88
C SER A 140 7.15 23.56 12.95
N PRO A 141 7.54 22.56 13.75
CA PRO A 141 6.73 21.35 13.94
C PRO A 141 5.35 21.72 14.49
N VAL A 142 4.31 21.23 13.83
CA VAL A 142 2.91 21.36 14.24
C VAL A 142 2.29 19.98 14.31
N ALA A 143 1.39 19.78 15.28
CA ALA A 143 0.86 18.45 15.56
C ALA A 143 1.99 17.42 15.78
N VAL A 144 3.00 17.79 16.57
CA VAL A 144 4.09 16.89 16.97
C VAL A 144 4.14 16.81 18.48
N THR A 145 4.26 15.60 19.03
CA THR A 145 4.33 15.37 20.47
C THR A 145 5.19 14.17 20.87
N HIS A 146 6.00 14.36 21.91
CA HIS A 146 6.81 13.34 22.59
C HIS A 146 6.25 13.09 23.99
N GLY A 147 4.99 12.64 24.00
CA GLY A 147 4.11 12.64 25.16
C GLY A 147 3.29 13.94 25.23
N GLY A 148 1.97 13.80 25.36
CA GLY A 148 1.06 14.90 25.63
C GLY A 148 -0.03 14.96 24.59
N VAL A 149 -0.48 16.19 24.33
CA VAL A 149 -1.43 16.49 23.27
C VAL A 149 -0.84 17.62 22.44
N SER A 150 -0.82 17.46 21.13
CA SER A 150 -0.50 18.52 20.17
C SER A 150 -1.63 18.60 19.13
N LEU A 151 -2.10 19.81 18.85
CA LEU A 151 -3.18 20.08 17.91
C LEU A 151 -2.75 21.22 16.99
N CYS A 152 -2.91 21.01 15.69
CA CYS A 152 -2.89 22.07 14.70
C CYS A 152 -4.19 22.01 13.91
N LEU A 153 -4.84 23.16 13.76
CA LEU A 153 -6.06 23.32 12.98
C LEU A 153 -5.86 24.50 12.05
N ASP A 154 -5.79 24.23 10.75
CA ASP A 154 -5.95 25.25 9.73
C ASP A 154 -7.43 25.30 9.30
N LEU A 155 -7.93 26.50 9.00
CA LEU A 155 -9.30 26.69 8.50
C LEU A 155 -9.33 26.94 6.99
N GLY A 156 -8.17 27.08 6.36
CA GLY A 156 -8.01 26.92 4.93
C GLY A 156 -7.12 27.96 4.26
N GLY A 157 -6.58 27.61 3.12
CA GLY A 157 -5.49 28.33 2.45
C GLY A 157 -4.71 27.33 1.62
N ASN A 158 -3.82 27.79 0.75
CA ASN A 158 -2.91 26.86 0.07
C ASN A 158 -1.59 26.85 0.82
N ASP A 159 -1.45 25.89 1.74
CA ASP A 159 -0.46 25.88 2.80
C ASP A 159 0.73 24.99 2.49
N VAL A 160 1.86 25.31 3.15
CA VAL A 160 3.09 24.55 3.00
C VAL A 160 3.62 24.13 4.37
N TYR A 161 3.58 22.83 4.64
CA TYR A 161 4.16 22.21 5.83
C TYR A 161 5.57 21.71 5.54
N ARG A 162 6.59 22.43 6.04
CA ARG A 162 8.00 22.16 5.74
C ARG A 162 8.91 22.33 6.95
N ALA A 163 8.50 21.77 8.07
CA ALA A 163 9.31 21.71 9.28
C ALA A 163 10.39 20.62 9.18
N ALA A 164 11.47 20.76 9.95
CA ALA A 164 12.56 19.77 9.98
C ALA A 164 12.10 18.43 10.56
N GLU A 165 11.30 18.48 11.63
CA GLU A 165 10.48 17.37 12.11
C GLU A 165 9.10 17.54 11.49
N GLY A 166 8.70 16.57 10.65
CA GLY A 166 7.48 16.68 9.87
C GLY A 166 6.22 16.71 10.74
N PRO A 167 5.10 17.21 10.20
CA PRO A 167 3.87 17.36 10.98
C PRO A 167 3.24 16.00 11.27
N ALA A 168 2.28 15.98 12.20
CA ALA A 168 1.46 14.83 12.56
C ALA A 168 2.28 13.61 13.04
N LEU A 169 3.07 13.78 14.10
CA LEU A 169 3.80 12.72 14.79
C LEU A 169 3.35 12.59 16.26
N ALA A 170 3.10 11.35 16.71
CA ALA A 170 2.84 11.06 18.12
C ALA A 170 3.74 9.94 18.66
N VAL A 171 4.67 10.30 19.54
CA VAL A 171 5.43 9.36 20.37
C VAL A 171 4.79 9.31 21.75
N ALA A 172 4.17 8.18 22.10
CA ALA A 172 3.47 7.96 23.38
C ALA A 172 2.46 9.07 23.79
N GLY A 173 1.94 9.82 22.82
CA GLY A 173 1.02 10.95 23.03
C GLY A 173 -0.14 10.95 22.05
N LEU A 174 -0.77 12.12 21.89
CA LEU A 174 -1.89 12.34 20.98
C LEU A 174 -1.61 13.55 20.08
N SER A 175 -1.59 13.32 18.78
CA SER A 175 -1.39 14.36 17.77
C SER A 175 -2.59 14.44 16.84
N LEU A 176 -3.03 15.66 16.54
CA LEU A 176 -4.05 15.95 15.54
C LEU A 176 -3.60 17.13 14.67
N LEU A 177 -3.48 16.90 13.37
CA LEU A 177 -3.42 17.93 12.34
C LEU A 177 -4.76 17.89 11.60
N LEU A 178 -5.44 19.02 11.54
CA LEU A 178 -6.70 19.19 10.82
C LEU A 178 -6.50 20.34 9.84
N ASP A 179 -6.44 20.03 8.55
CA ASP A 179 -6.54 21.00 7.46
C ASP A 179 -7.93 20.87 6.82
N LEU A 180 -8.55 21.99 6.48
CA LEU A 180 -9.98 22.02 6.15
C LEU A 180 -10.34 22.45 4.73
N ASP A 181 -9.44 23.14 4.02
CA ASP A 181 -9.71 23.67 2.67
C ASP A 181 -8.38 24.17 2.07
N GLY A 182 -7.97 23.70 0.90
CA GLY A 182 -6.68 24.14 0.36
C GLY A 182 -6.27 23.45 -0.92
N ASP A 183 -5.08 23.75 -1.42
CA ASP A 183 -4.30 22.80 -2.22
C ASP A 183 -2.91 22.81 -1.57
N ASP A 184 -2.64 21.82 -0.73
CA ASP A 184 -1.63 21.86 0.30
C ASP A 184 -0.40 21.02 -0.02
N GLN A 185 0.73 21.43 0.56
CA GLN A 185 2.01 20.77 0.38
C GLN A 185 2.58 20.31 1.72
N TYR A 186 2.50 19.01 1.96
CA TYR A 186 3.07 18.34 3.10
C TYR A 186 4.47 17.81 2.77
N LEU A 187 5.48 18.66 2.99
CA LEU A 187 6.87 18.40 2.61
C LEU A 187 7.69 17.94 3.83
N ALA A 188 7.62 16.64 4.12
CA ALA A 188 8.14 16.06 5.33
C ALA A 188 9.20 14.97 5.09
N GLY A 189 10.05 14.77 6.11
CA GLY A 189 11.04 13.69 6.14
C GLY A 189 10.48 12.42 6.77
N ASP A 190 11.34 11.67 7.45
CA ASP A 190 10.96 10.46 8.17
C ASP A 190 10.05 10.79 9.37
N ASN A 191 9.26 9.81 9.84
CA ASN A 191 8.42 9.91 11.04
C ASN A 191 7.42 11.07 11.00
N SER A 192 6.58 11.13 9.97
CA SER A 192 5.67 12.25 9.72
C SER A 192 4.39 11.84 9.00
N LEU A 193 3.45 12.76 8.79
CA LEU A 193 2.24 12.54 8.01
C LEU A 193 1.39 11.41 8.59
N ALA A 194 1.15 11.50 9.90
CA ALA A 194 0.38 10.59 10.75
C ALA A 194 1.07 9.25 11.09
N THR A 195 2.31 9.32 11.59
CA THR A 195 2.98 8.19 12.27
C THR A 195 2.59 8.06 13.74
N GLY A 196 2.31 6.83 14.21
CA GLY A 196 1.97 6.55 15.61
C GLY A 196 2.88 5.51 16.29
N LEU A 197 4.04 5.94 16.81
CA LEU A 197 4.95 5.12 17.61
C LEU A 197 4.52 5.10 19.09
N GLY A 198 3.57 4.21 19.37
CA GLY A 198 2.95 4.02 20.69
C GLY A 198 1.87 5.04 21.09
N GLY A 199 1.77 6.17 20.39
CA GLY A 199 0.70 7.18 20.56
C GLY A 199 -0.48 6.97 19.61
N LEU A 200 -1.29 8.03 19.45
CA LEU A 200 -2.27 8.19 18.37
C LEU A 200 -1.94 9.48 17.62
N SER A 201 -1.67 9.39 16.33
CA SER A 201 -1.50 10.54 15.44
C SER A 201 -2.56 10.50 14.35
N ILE A 202 -3.23 11.63 14.13
CA ILE A 202 -4.23 11.81 13.06
C ILE A 202 -3.82 13.02 12.24
N LEU A 203 -3.73 12.84 10.93
CA LEU A 203 -3.74 13.91 9.93
C LEU A 203 -5.06 13.77 9.20
N LEU A 204 -5.85 14.84 9.17
CA LEU A 204 -7.04 14.94 8.35
C LEU A 204 -6.88 16.16 7.45
N ASP A 205 -6.86 15.91 6.16
CA ASP A 205 -7.13 16.91 5.13
C ASP A 205 -8.57 16.72 4.64
N HIS A 206 -9.27 17.83 4.43
CA HIS A 206 -10.69 17.79 4.12
C HIS A 206 -11.01 18.12 2.67
N ALA A 207 -10.16 18.87 1.98
CA ALA A 207 -10.44 19.28 0.62
C ALA A 207 -9.20 19.88 -0.02
N GLY A 208 -8.87 19.40 -1.20
CA GLY A 208 -7.82 20.01 -2.01
C GLY A 208 -7.36 19.12 -3.13
N ASN A 209 -6.28 19.50 -3.78
CA ASN A 209 -5.43 18.57 -4.51
C ASN A 209 -4.05 18.66 -3.89
N ASP A 210 -3.71 17.64 -3.12
CA ASP A 210 -2.70 17.74 -2.09
C ASP A 210 -1.46 16.92 -2.43
N HIS A 211 -0.32 17.40 -1.93
CA HIS A 211 0.96 16.73 -2.13
C HIS A 211 1.55 16.27 -0.80
N TYR A 212 1.52 14.97 -0.58
CA TYR A 212 2.10 14.29 0.56
C TYR A 212 3.48 13.72 0.22
N LEU A 213 4.53 14.46 0.57
CA LEU A 213 5.90 14.02 0.42
C LEU A 213 6.46 13.58 1.78
N GLY A 214 6.72 12.28 1.95
CA GLY A 214 7.29 11.69 3.15
C GLY A 214 8.59 10.91 2.90
N GLY A 215 9.32 10.67 3.97
CA GLY A 215 10.49 9.78 4.01
C GLY A 215 10.10 8.34 4.37
N GLN A 216 10.73 7.80 5.40
CA GLN A 216 10.42 6.51 6.02
C GLN A 216 9.43 6.69 7.19
N VAL A 217 8.58 5.70 7.41
CA VAL A 217 7.62 5.67 8.53
C VAL A 217 6.73 6.92 8.50
N GLY A 218 5.73 6.91 7.63
CA GLY A 218 4.83 8.05 7.48
C GLY A 218 3.55 7.75 6.74
N GLN A 219 2.81 8.78 6.37
CA GLN A 219 1.58 8.66 5.58
C GLN A 219 0.62 7.61 6.16
N GLY A 220 0.24 7.80 7.41
CA GLY A 220 -0.64 6.87 8.13
C GLY A 220 0.06 5.63 8.70
N ALA A 221 1.36 5.68 9.00
CA ALA A 221 2.08 4.53 9.56
C ALA A 221 1.82 4.32 11.06
N GLY A 222 1.61 3.08 11.51
CA GLY A 222 1.42 2.75 12.92
C GLY A 222 2.40 1.70 13.41
N ILE A 223 3.15 1.98 14.49
CA ILE A 223 4.04 1.00 15.12
C ILE A 223 3.81 1.08 16.64
N LEU A 224 3.36 0.01 17.29
CA LEU A 224 2.93 0.01 18.72
C LEU A 224 1.78 0.98 19.06
N GLY A 225 1.45 1.91 18.18
CA GLY A 225 0.43 2.95 18.26
C GLY A 225 -0.29 3.09 16.92
N TRP A 226 -1.04 4.17 16.79
CA TRP A 226 -1.98 4.38 15.69
C TRP A 226 -1.58 5.59 14.87
N GLY A 227 -1.36 5.37 13.58
CA GLY A 227 -1.17 6.43 12.60
C GLY A 227 -2.32 6.43 11.62
N ILE A 228 -2.97 7.57 11.44
CA ILE A 228 -4.17 7.69 10.61
C ILE A 228 -4.03 8.94 9.74
N LEU A 229 -3.86 8.75 8.44
CA LEU A 229 -3.99 9.81 7.44
C LEU A 229 -5.37 9.68 6.81
N VAL A 230 -6.12 10.77 6.80
CA VAL A 230 -7.40 10.87 6.10
C VAL A 230 -7.30 12.03 5.12
N ASP A 231 -7.56 11.75 3.85
CA ASP A 231 -7.91 12.75 2.86
C ASP A 231 -9.35 12.47 2.43
N SER A 232 -10.13 13.53 2.17
CA SER A 232 -11.58 13.40 1.97
C SER A 232 -11.99 13.37 0.50
N ALA A 233 -11.19 13.95 -0.39
CA ALA A 233 -11.35 13.94 -1.85
C ALA A 233 -10.31 14.88 -2.46
N GLY A 234 -9.85 14.57 -3.67
CA GLY A 234 -8.90 15.45 -4.33
C GLY A 234 -8.33 14.86 -5.59
N ARG A 235 -7.12 15.31 -5.91
CA ARG A 235 -6.28 14.66 -6.92
C ARG A 235 -4.89 14.67 -6.35
N ASP A 236 -4.61 13.64 -5.59
CA ASP A 236 -3.63 13.68 -4.55
C ASP A 236 -2.41 12.85 -4.92
N ARG A 237 -1.28 13.26 -4.36
CA ARG A 237 0.00 12.64 -4.64
C ARG A 237 0.67 12.24 -3.34
N TYR A 238 0.78 10.94 -3.15
CA TYR A 238 1.44 10.32 -2.01
C TYR A 238 2.79 9.75 -2.43
N GLU A 239 3.86 10.31 -1.90
CA GLU A 239 5.22 9.83 -2.17
C GLU A 239 5.96 9.53 -0.88
N CYS A 240 6.30 8.26 -0.65
CA CYS A 240 7.14 7.85 0.49
C CYS A 240 8.36 7.04 0.00
N THR A 241 9.17 6.55 0.93
CA THR A 241 10.27 5.62 0.62
C THR A 241 10.02 4.24 1.19
N LEU A 242 9.90 4.13 2.52
CA LEU A 242 9.58 2.88 3.22
C LEU A 242 8.55 3.10 4.32
N TYR A 243 7.84 2.03 4.70
CA TYR A 243 6.96 2.04 5.88
C TYR A 243 5.89 3.14 5.83
N GLY A 244 5.38 3.42 4.64
CA GLY A 244 4.44 4.49 4.39
C GLY A 244 3.06 4.00 3.96
N GLN A 245 2.15 4.94 3.74
CA GLN A 245 0.89 4.72 3.03
C GLN A 245 0.05 3.62 3.69
N GLY A 246 -0.32 3.82 4.96
CA GLY A 246 -1.09 2.84 5.73
C GLY A 246 -0.27 1.64 6.22
N TYR A 247 1.02 1.83 6.53
CA TYR A 247 1.88 0.76 7.05
C TYR A 247 1.55 0.38 8.50
N GLY A 248 1.24 -0.89 8.74
CA GLY A 248 0.96 -1.45 10.06
C GLY A 248 2.12 -2.26 10.63
N GLY A 249 3.06 -1.59 11.29
CA GLY A 249 4.19 -2.24 11.94
C GLY A 249 3.84 -2.93 13.26
N PRO A 250 4.84 -3.42 14.01
CA PRO A 250 4.63 -4.33 15.14
C PRO A 250 3.64 -3.79 16.18
N ALA A 251 2.57 -4.54 16.45
CA ALA A 251 1.43 -4.17 17.31
C ALA A 251 0.84 -2.75 17.06
N GLY A 252 1.02 -2.21 15.86
CA GLY A 252 0.51 -0.92 15.43
C GLY A 252 -0.74 -1.03 14.56
N ILE A 253 -1.38 0.11 14.33
CA ILE A 253 -2.44 0.27 13.32
C ILE A 253 -2.04 1.45 12.45
N GLY A 254 -1.78 1.19 11.17
CA GLY A 254 -1.53 2.23 10.18
C GLY A 254 -2.65 2.28 9.16
N LEU A 255 -3.25 3.46 8.99
CA LEU A 255 -4.37 3.69 8.09
C LEU A 255 -4.05 4.88 7.19
N LEU A 256 -4.18 4.69 5.88
CA LEU A 256 -4.37 5.76 4.91
C LEU A 256 -5.78 5.59 4.33
N LEU A 257 -6.61 6.60 4.51
CA LEU A 257 -8.00 6.62 4.05
C LEU A 257 -8.14 7.81 3.11
N ASP A 258 -8.14 7.54 1.82
CA ASP A 258 -8.37 8.55 0.80
C ASP A 258 -9.84 8.56 0.37
N GLY A 259 -10.28 9.73 -0.07
CA GLY A 259 -11.57 9.97 -0.68
C GLY A 259 -11.60 9.54 -2.13
N THR A 260 -12.45 10.20 -2.92
CA THR A 260 -12.49 9.99 -4.38
C THR A 260 -11.54 10.96 -5.07
N GLY A 261 -10.80 10.52 -6.07
CA GLY A 261 -9.82 11.35 -6.78
C GLY A 261 -9.09 10.58 -7.87
N ASP A 262 -8.35 11.26 -8.76
CA ASP A 262 -7.45 10.57 -9.70
C ASP A 262 -6.02 10.58 -9.13
N ASP A 263 -5.73 9.63 -8.24
CA ASP A 263 -4.67 9.71 -7.24
C ASP A 263 -3.42 8.91 -7.61
N SER A 264 -2.32 9.20 -6.92
CA SER A 264 -1.04 8.51 -7.14
C SER A 264 -0.32 8.16 -5.86
N TYR A 265 0.01 6.88 -5.73
CA TYR A 265 0.69 6.30 -4.57
C TYR A 265 2.04 5.72 -4.98
N GLU A 266 3.12 6.40 -4.61
CA GLU A 266 4.47 6.05 -5.02
C GLU A 266 5.38 5.74 -3.82
N ALA A 267 5.74 4.47 -3.65
CA ALA A 267 6.80 4.05 -2.74
C ALA A 267 8.14 4.00 -3.49
N ARG A 268 8.93 5.08 -3.37
CA ARG A 268 10.14 5.28 -4.17
C ARG A 268 11.31 4.42 -3.68
N PRO A 269 12.16 3.91 -4.59
CA PRO A 269 13.36 3.15 -4.23
C PRO A 269 14.29 3.93 -3.29
N ALA A 270 14.59 3.37 -2.12
CA ALA A 270 15.57 3.94 -1.19
C ALA A 270 16.54 2.89 -0.61
N VAL A 271 16.07 1.68 -0.34
CA VAL A 271 16.88 0.59 0.23
C VAL A 271 16.83 -0.63 -0.69
N THR A 272 17.98 -1.06 -1.21
CA THR A 272 18.09 -2.26 -2.07
C THR A 272 17.89 -3.54 -1.25
N ASP A 273 17.11 -4.50 -1.76
CA ASP A 273 17.00 -5.85 -1.20
C ASP A 273 18.21 -6.72 -1.62
N PHE A 274 19.40 -6.36 -1.13
CA PHE A 274 20.68 -6.98 -1.53
C PHE A 274 20.77 -8.48 -1.25
N ILE A 275 19.86 -9.01 -0.43
CA ILE A 275 19.79 -10.45 -0.13
C ILE A 275 19.24 -11.22 -1.34
N ARG A 276 18.34 -10.62 -2.12
CA ARG A 276 17.66 -11.27 -3.24
C ARG A 276 18.05 -10.70 -4.60
N TYR A 277 18.33 -9.40 -4.68
CA TYR A 277 18.48 -8.68 -5.93
C TYR A 277 19.53 -7.56 -5.83
N GLU A 278 20.21 -7.26 -6.94
CA GLU A 278 21.18 -6.17 -7.01
C GLU A 278 20.52 -4.83 -7.39
N ASP A 279 19.32 -4.85 -7.97
CA ASP A 279 18.67 -3.73 -8.64
C ASP A 279 17.22 -3.47 -8.21
N HIS A 280 16.71 -4.21 -7.20
CA HIS A 280 15.38 -4.03 -6.62
C HIS A 280 15.41 -3.54 -5.18
N SER A 281 14.38 -2.81 -4.80
CA SER A 281 14.28 -2.10 -3.53
C SER A 281 13.09 -2.53 -2.67
N LEU A 282 13.25 -2.32 -1.36
CA LEU A 282 12.20 -2.52 -0.36
C LEU A 282 11.27 -1.30 -0.33
N SER A 283 9.97 -1.56 -0.24
CA SER A 283 8.90 -0.54 -0.11
C SER A 283 8.16 -0.65 1.23
N LEU A 284 7.69 -1.83 1.62
CA LEU A 284 6.91 -2.08 2.86
C LEU A 284 5.83 -1.01 3.11
N SER A 285 5.05 -0.67 2.09
CA SER A 285 4.10 0.45 2.08
C SER A 285 2.78 0.04 1.42
N GLN A 286 1.80 0.94 1.32
CA GLN A 286 0.52 0.70 0.63
C GLN A 286 -0.29 -0.40 1.30
N GLY A 287 -0.73 -0.14 2.54
CA GLY A 287 -1.50 -1.09 3.33
C GLY A 287 -0.71 -2.29 3.82
N PHE A 288 0.62 -2.18 3.91
CA PHE A 288 1.47 -3.32 4.28
C PHE A 288 1.45 -3.59 5.79
N GLY A 289 1.19 -4.84 6.18
CA GLY A 289 1.28 -5.30 7.58
C GLY A 289 2.62 -5.96 7.89
N TYR A 290 3.28 -5.60 8.99
CA TYR A 290 4.59 -6.15 9.36
C TYR A 290 4.73 -6.49 10.84
N GLY A 291 5.21 -7.70 11.13
CA GLY A 291 5.70 -8.12 12.44
C GLY A 291 7.21 -8.34 12.46
N MET A 292 7.81 -8.04 13.62
CA MET A 292 9.24 -8.22 13.84
C MET A 292 9.51 -9.66 14.29
N ARG A 293 9.97 -10.51 13.37
CA ARG A 293 10.29 -11.90 13.70
C ARG A 293 11.58 -12.01 14.53
N PRO A 294 11.65 -12.89 15.55
CA PRO A 294 10.56 -13.68 16.16
C PRO A 294 9.94 -12.97 17.38
N VAL A 295 10.12 -11.66 17.51
CA VAL A 295 9.96 -10.90 18.76
C VAL A 295 8.52 -10.43 18.98
N LEU A 296 7.89 -9.83 17.97
CA LEU A 296 6.61 -9.13 18.13
C LEU A 296 5.69 -9.42 16.94
N CYS A 297 4.41 -9.67 17.23
CA CYS A 297 3.39 -9.83 16.20
C CYS A 297 3.22 -8.53 15.40
N GLY A 298 2.77 -8.66 14.16
CA GLY A 298 2.55 -7.51 13.31
C GLY A 298 1.35 -6.66 13.69
N GLY A 299 1.17 -5.62 12.90
CA GLY A 299 0.05 -4.71 12.99
C GLY A 299 -1.01 -4.94 11.93
N LEU A 300 -1.96 -4.01 11.91
CA LEU A 300 -2.89 -3.82 10.80
C LEU A 300 -2.38 -2.67 9.94
N GLY A 301 -2.03 -2.97 8.69
CA GLY A 301 -1.82 -1.97 7.64
C GLY A 301 -3.04 -1.91 6.74
N LEU A 302 -3.54 -0.72 6.45
CA LEU A 302 -4.70 -0.52 5.58
C LEU A 302 -4.52 0.75 4.74
N LEU A 303 -4.67 0.60 3.43
CA LEU A 303 -4.92 1.68 2.48
C LEU A 303 -6.35 1.50 1.95
N VAL A 304 -7.17 2.54 2.04
CA VAL A 304 -8.50 2.57 1.40
C VAL A 304 -8.55 3.79 0.51
N ASP A 305 -8.88 3.57 -0.76
CA ASP A 305 -9.21 4.61 -1.73
C ASP A 305 -10.73 4.66 -1.94
N GLY A 306 -11.27 5.85 -2.16
CA GLY A 306 -12.69 6.09 -2.43
C GLY A 306 -13.12 5.82 -3.87
N GLY A 307 -12.15 5.64 -4.76
CA GLY A 307 -12.24 5.29 -6.18
C GLY A 307 -11.85 6.45 -7.10
N GLY A 308 -11.43 6.11 -8.32
CA GLY A 308 -11.06 7.08 -9.35
C GLY A 308 -10.29 6.50 -10.52
N GLN A 309 -9.07 6.97 -10.77
CA GLN A 309 -8.19 6.40 -11.81
C GLN A 309 -6.76 6.45 -11.28
N ASP A 310 -6.42 5.42 -10.53
CA ASP A 310 -5.40 5.47 -9.51
C ASP A 310 -4.15 4.70 -9.90
N HIS A 311 -3.03 5.18 -9.39
CA HIS A 311 -1.71 4.65 -9.75
C HIS A 311 -0.96 4.21 -8.51
N TYR A 312 -0.92 2.89 -8.27
CA TYR A 312 -0.20 2.27 -7.18
C TYR A 312 1.14 1.73 -7.66
N THR A 313 2.23 2.34 -7.22
CA THR A 313 3.59 1.91 -7.56
C THR A 313 4.40 1.60 -6.31
N CYS A 314 4.84 0.35 -6.19
CA CYS A 314 5.86 -0.08 -5.23
C CYS A 314 6.84 -1.05 -5.91
N ASP A 315 7.84 -1.51 -5.17
CA ASP A 315 8.80 -2.50 -5.67
C ASP A 315 8.58 -3.81 -4.89
N ILE A 316 9.27 -4.03 -3.77
CA ILE A 316 9.12 -5.23 -2.94
C ILE A 316 8.36 -4.91 -1.65
N TYR A 317 7.36 -5.74 -1.32
CA TYR A 317 6.48 -5.60 -0.15
C TYR A 317 5.54 -4.39 -0.23
N GLY A 318 4.31 -4.60 -0.70
CA GLY A 318 3.29 -3.54 -0.65
C GLY A 318 1.93 -3.97 -1.19
N GLN A 319 1.07 -3.01 -1.51
CA GLN A 319 -0.24 -3.25 -2.14
C GLN A 319 -1.07 -4.31 -1.38
N GLY A 320 -1.29 -4.06 -0.09
CA GLY A 320 -2.08 -4.94 0.78
C GLY A 320 -1.40 -6.25 1.17
N ALA A 321 -0.09 -6.41 0.91
CA ALA A 321 0.65 -7.58 1.38
C ALA A 321 0.97 -7.52 2.89
N ALA A 322 1.39 -8.64 3.47
CA ALA A 322 1.74 -8.69 4.89
C ALA A 322 2.80 -9.73 5.24
N TYR A 323 3.53 -9.48 6.34
CA TYR A 323 4.63 -10.31 6.83
C TYR A 323 4.53 -10.53 8.33
N TRP A 324 4.60 -11.80 8.77
CA TRP A 324 4.74 -12.22 10.18
C TRP A 324 3.63 -11.78 11.14
N TYR A 325 2.58 -12.61 11.29
CA TYR A 325 1.45 -12.37 12.21
C TYR A 325 0.82 -10.98 12.05
N ALA A 326 0.81 -10.45 10.83
CA ALA A 326 0.24 -9.16 10.47
C ALA A 326 -0.97 -9.33 9.56
N LEU A 327 -1.74 -8.26 9.43
CA LEU A 327 -2.75 -8.12 8.39
C LEU A 327 -2.41 -6.86 7.57
N GLY A 328 -2.32 -7.04 6.26
CA GLY A 328 -2.19 -5.95 5.29
C GLY A 328 -3.39 -5.96 4.37
N ALA A 329 -3.86 -4.78 3.98
CA ALA A 329 -5.00 -4.63 3.10
C ALA A 329 -4.88 -3.36 2.24
N LEU A 330 -5.18 -3.49 0.95
CA LEU A 330 -5.47 -2.38 0.04
C LEU A 330 -6.90 -2.57 -0.45
N VAL A 331 -7.72 -1.51 -0.34
CA VAL A 331 -9.11 -1.53 -0.82
C VAL A 331 -9.30 -0.34 -1.74
N ASP A 332 -9.51 -0.61 -3.02
CA ASP A 332 -9.99 0.37 -3.97
C ASP A 332 -11.52 0.23 -4.11
N ARG A 333 -12.23 1.36 -4.18
CA ARG A 333 -13.69 1.38 -4.32
C ARG A 333 -14.16 1.52 -5.76
N GLY A 334 -13.21 1.59 -6.70
CA GLY A 334 -13.40 1.35 -8.11
C GLY A 334 -12.83 2.48 -8.94
N GLY A 335 -12.34 2.15 -10.11
CA GLY A 335 -11.55 3.06 -10.90
C GLY A 335 -10.83 2.32 -12.01
N GLY A 336 -10.31 3.03 -13.00
CA GLY A 336 -9.47 2.39 -14.03
C GLY A 336 -8.02 2.38 -13.58
N ASP A 337 -7.62 1.41 -12.76
CA ASP A 337 -6.46 1.54 -11.88
C ASP A 337 -5.25 0.73 -12.36
N THR A 338 -4.08 1.14 -11.88
CA THR A 338 -2.82 0.46 -12.19
C THR A 338 -2.05 0.07 -10.94
N TYR A 339 -1.84 -1.23 -10.78
CA TYR A 339 -1.09 -1.80 -9.67
C TYR A 339 0.24 -2.33 -10.18
N THR A 340 1.31 -1.58 -9.99
CA THR A 340 2.66 -1.98 -10.40
C THR A 340 3.52 -2.32 -9.19
N SER A 341 4.01 -3.56 -9.15
CA SER A 341 4.96 -4.03 -8.14
C SER A 341 6.01 -4.97 -8.74
N TRP A 342 7.04 -5.30 -7.97
CA TRP A 342 7.96 -6.38 -8.31
C TRP A 342 7.57 -7.67 -7.60
N GLN A 343 7.67 -7.73 -6.28
CA GLN A 343 7.47 -8.98 -5.55
C GLN A 343 6.80 -8.76 -4.19
N TYR A 344 6.08 -9.78 -3.71
CA TYR A 344 5.46 -9.75 -2.39
C TYR A 344 4.43 -8.62 -2.26
N ALA A 345 3.48 -8.58 -3.19
CA ALA A 345 2.54 -7.47 -3.33
C ALA A 345 1.14 -7.96 -3.72
N GLN A 346 0.19 -7.05 -3.93
CA GLN A 346 -1.14 -7.34 -4.48
C GLN A 346 -1.88 -8.42 -3.68
N GLY A 347 -2.04 -8.16 -2.38
CA GLY A 347 -2.73 -9.04 -1.45
C GLY A 347 -1.95 -10.30 -1.09
N ALA A 348 -0.61 -10.29 -1.15
CA ALA A 348 0.20 -11.45 -0.77
C ALA A 348 0.36 -11.59 0.77
N GLY A 349 0.04 -12.77 1.32
CA GLY A 349 0.28 -13.07 2.73
C GLY A 349 1.52 -13.92 2.94
N ILE A 350 2.45 -13.46 3.79
CA ILE A 350 3.78 -14.07 3.95
C ILE A 350 4.06 -14.41 5.42
N HIS A 351 4.55 -15.63 5.67
CA HIS A 351 4.95 -16.10 7.00
C HIS A 351 3.85 -15.94 8.07
N LEU A 352 2.76 -16.71 8.00
CA LEU A 352 1.63 -16.64 8.96
C LEU A 352 0.88 -15.29 8.98
N ALA A 353 1.05 -14.46 7.95
CA ALA A 353 0.32 -13.20 7.80
C ALA A 353 -0.81 -13.32 6.75
N GLY A 354 -1.77 -12.40 6.82
CA GLY A 354 -2.83 -12.24 5.83
C GLY A 354 -2.60 -11.00 4.98
N GLY A 355 -2.55 -11.15 3.66
CA GLY A 355 -2.57 -10.04 2.71
C GLY A 355 -3.88 -10.03 1.93
N VAL A 356 -4.41 -8.84 1.67
CA VAL A 356 -5.69 -8.63 0.98
C VAL A 356 -5.55 -7.46 0.00
N LEU A 357 -5.99 -7.66 -1.23
CA LEU A 357 -6.30 -6.58 -2.17
C LEU A 357 -7.75 -6.76 -2.60
N LEU A 358 -8.57 -5.72 -2.45
CA LEU A 358 -9.94 -5.69 -2.94
C LEU A 358 -10.06 -4.51 -3.90
N ASP A 359 -10.57 -4.78 -5.10
CA ASP A 359 -10.98 -3.77 -6.06
C ASP A 359 -12.48 -3.93 -6.31
N ASN A 360 -13.23 -2.83 -6.27
CA ASN A 360 -14.68 -2.87 -6.47
C ASN A 360 -15.10 -2.62 -7.94
N GLY A 361 -14.12 -2.40 -8.83
CA GLY A 361 -14.25 -2.57 -10.27
C GLY A 361 -13.81 -1.38 -11.08
N GLY A 362 -13.69 -1.58 -12.39
CA GLY A 362 -13.26 -0.59 -13.35
C GLY A 362 -12.64 -1.29 -14.55
N SER A 363 -11.41 -0.98 -14.93
CA SER A 363 -10.69 -1.81 -15.90
C SER A 363 -9.21 -1.70 -15.60
N ASP A 364 -8.71 -2.73 -14.93
CA ASP A 364 -7.57 -2.63 -14.04
C ASP A 364 -6.35 -3.34 -14.59
N CYS A 365 -5.17 -2.88 -14.20
CA CYS A 365 -3.91 -3.47 -14.64
C CYS A 365 -3.06 -3.89 -13.45
N TYR A 366 -3.07 -5.18 -13.16
CA TYR A 366 -2.27 -5.81 -12.12
C TYR A 366 -0.96 -6.34 -12.69
N ARG A 367 0.16 -5.70 -12.36
CA ARG A 367 1.49 -6.11 -12.83
C ARG A 367 2.46 -6.41 -11.69
N SER A 368 3.06 -7.60 -11.74
CA SER A 368 4.09 -8.04 -10.79
C SER A 368 5.10 -9.02 -11.41
N HIS A 369 6.21 -9.29 -10.73
CA HIS A 369 7.09 -10.41 -11.03
C HIS A 369 6.60 -11.69 -10.35
N GLY A 370 6.35 -11.68 -9.04
CA GLY A 370 5.74 -12.85 -8.42
C GLY A 370 5.50 -12.77 -6.92
N VAL A 371 4.97 -13.84 -6.34
CA VAL A 371 4.43 -13.82 -4.97
C VAL A 371 3.46 -12.65 -4.82
N ALA A 372 2.50 -12.61 -5.72
CA ALA A 372 1.55 -11.51 -5.85
C ALA A 372 0.17 -12.01 -6.30
N GLN A 373 -0.77 -11.10 -6.51
CA GLN A 373 -2.12 -11.39 -7.01
C GLN A 373 -2.79 -12.49 -6.17
N GLY A 374 -2.90 -12.22 -4.87
CA GLY A 374 -3.51 -13.13 -3.91
C GLY A 374 -2.67 -14.36 -3.55
N CYS A 375 -1.33 -14.29 -3.68
CA CYS A 375 -0.45 -15.41 -3.33
C CYS A 375 -0.30 -15.60 -1.81
N GLY A 376 -0.54 -16.82 -1.31
CA GLY A 376 -0.21 -17.21 0.06
C GLY A 376 1.15 -17.92 0.15
N HIS A 377 2.07 -17.40 0.98
CA HIS A 377 3.42 -17.95 1.13
C HIS A 377 3.76 -18.27 2.60
N ASP A 378 4.37 -19.44 2.82
CA ASP A 378 4.89 -19.89 4.12
C ASP A 378 3.86 -19.78 5.25
N LEU A 379 2.76 -20.54 5.14
CA LEU A 379 1.59 -20.49 6.04
C LEU A 379 0.82 -19.16 6.03
N GLY A 380 1.19 -18.21 5.18
CA GLY A 380 0.42 -16.99 4.94
C GLY A 380 -0.80 -17.22 4.05
N ILE A 381 -1.74 -16.28 4.12
CA ILE A 381 -2.96 -16.27 3.32
C ILE A 381 -2.92 -15.04 2.42
N GLY A 382 -2.93 -15.24 1.11
CA GLY A 382 -3.10 -14.15 0.15
C GLY A 382 -4.50 -14.15 -0.45
N TRP A 383 -5.04 -12.96 -0.67
CA TRP A 383 -6.37 -12.74 -1.22
C TRP A 383 -6.33 -11.55 -2.19
N LEU A 384 -6.76 -11.78 -3.42
CA LEU A 384 -7.11 -10.72 -4.36
C LEU A 384 -8.53 -10.96 -4.83
N GLU A 385 -9.36 -9.93 -4.82
CA GLU A 385 -10.73 -9.96 -5.33
C GLU A 385 -10.98 -8.70 -6.15
N ASP A 386 -11.36 -8.89 -7.40
CA ASP A 386 -11.85 -7.85 -8.32
C ASP A 386 -13.33 -8.12 -8.62
N HIS A 387 -14.12 -7.06 -8.64
CA HIS A 387 -15.58 -7.15 -8.68
C HIS A 387 -16.17 -6.93 -10.06
N ALA A 388 -15.51 -6.19 -10.95
CA ALA A 388 -16.02 -5.92 -12.27
C ALA A 388 -14.97 -5.21 -13.12
N GLY A 389 -14.73 -5.64 -14.35
CA GLY A 389 -13.94 -4.82 -15.24
C GLY A 389 -13.57 -5.47 -16.55
N GLU A 390 -12.47 -5.00 -17.14
CA GLU A 390 -11.81 -5.72 -18.22
C GLU A 390 -10.33 -5.67 -17.86
N ASP A 391 -9.88 -6.72 -17.18
CA ASP A 391 -8.76 -6.63 -16.27
C ASP A 391 -7.54 -7.40 -16.79
N TYR A 392 -6.36 -6.86 -16.50
CA TYR A 392 -5.08 -7.39 -16.98
C TYR A 392 -4.25 -7.89 -15.81
N TYR A 393 -4.24 -9.21 -15.62
CA TYR A 393 -3.43 -9.88 -14.62
C TYR A 393 -2.13 -10.38 -15.21
N LEU A 394 -1.05 -9.61 -15.02
CA LEU A 394 0.25 -9.84 -15.66
C LEU A 394 1.31 -10.17 -14.59
N SER A 395 1.79 -11.41 -14.57
CA SER A 395 2.86 -11.81 -13.65
C SER A 395 3.89 -12.77 -14.25
N GLU A 396 5.08 -12.85 -13.66
CA GLU A 396 6.07 -13.84 -14.09
C GLU A 396 5.74 -15.23 -13.52
N GLY A 397 5.40 -15.35 -12.24
CA GLY A 397 4.97 -16.62 -11.66
C GLY A 397 4.57 -16.52 -10.18
N LEU A 398 4.19 -17.66 -9.60
CA LEU A 398 3.77 -17.78 -8.20
C LEU A 398 2.74 -16.71 -7.78
N SER A 399 1.70 -16.56 -8.59
CA SER A 399 0.69 -15.52 -8.51
C SER A 399 -0.68 -16.04 -8.94
N GLN A 400 -1.70 -15.18 -9.03
CA GLN A 400 -3.05 -15.52 -9.47
C GLN A 400 -3.65 -16.65 -8.61
N GLY A 401 -3.74 -16.39 -7.30
CA GLY A 401 -4.29 -17.34 -6.33
C GLY A 401 -3.38 -18.54 -6.03
N ALA A 402 -2.07 -18.38 -6.13
CA ALA A 402 -1.12 -19.44 -5.82
C ALA A 402 -0.88 -19.59 -4.31
N GLY A 403 -0.87 -20.82 -3.81
CA GLY A 403 -0.34 -21.20 -2.50
C GLY A 403 1.05 -21.82 -2.61
N SER A 404 1.97 -21.38 -1.75
CA SER A 404 3.33 -21.90 -1.68
C SER A 404 3.83 -22.05 -0.25
N ALA A 405 4.69 -23.04 -0.02
CA ALA A 405 5.29 -23.30 1.29
C ALA A 405 4.25 -23.45 2.43
N ASN A 406 3.11 -24.10 2.15
CA ASN A 406 1.97 -24.27 3.05
C ASN A 406 1.06 -23.04 3.19
N GLY A 407 1.25 -22.01 2.38
CA GLY A 407 0.33 -20.88 2.29
C GLY A 407 -0.94 -21.20 1.50
N ALA A 408 -1.94 -20.34 1.64
CA ALA A 408 -3.19 -20.40 0.90
C ALA A 408 -3.35 -19.14 0.04
N GLY A 409 -3.46 -19.29 -1.27
CA GLY A 409 -3.71 -18.18 -2.18
C GLY A 409 -5.10 -18.23 -2.78
N VAL A 410 -5.70 -17.06 -2.98
CA VAL A 410 -7.01 -16.87 -3.58
C VAL A 410 -6.96 -15.68 -4.54
N LEU A 411 -7.40 -15.90 -5.78
CA LEU A 411 -7.79 -14.84 -6.71
C LEU A 411 -9.25 -15.09 -7.10
N LEU A 412 -10.08 -14.07 -6.96
CA LEU A 412 -11.46 -14.04 -7.45
C LEU A 412 -11.60 -12.85 -8.40
N ASP A 413 -12.09 -13.11 -9.60
CA ASP A 413 -12.62 -12.10 -10.50
C ASP A 413 -14.10 -12.41 -10.71
N HIS A 414 -14.95 -11.39 -10.74
CA HIS A 414 -16.40 -11.56 -10.73
C HIS A 414 -17.04 -11.41 -12.10
N THR A 415 -16.62 -10.44 -12.91
CA THR A 415 -17.18 -10.20 -14.24
C THR A 415 -16.19 -9.42 -15.06
N GLY A 416 -16.01 -9.78 -16.32
CA GLY A 416 -15.22 -8.94 -17.21
C GLY A 416 -14.95 -9.59 -18.55
N ASN A 417 -14.01 -9.05 -19.31
CA ASN A 417 -13.35 -9.80 -20.38
C ASN A 417 -11.86 -9.70 -20.09
N ASP A 418 -11.33 -10.72 -19.43
CA ASP A 418 -10.10 -10.55 -18.68
C ASP A 418 -8.92 -11.26 -19.32
N LEU A 419 -7.72 -10.74 -19.06
CA LEU A 419 -6.47 -11.35 -19.50
C LEU A 419 -5.65 -11.82 -18.30
N TYR A 420 -5.47 -13.13 -18.21
CA TYR A 420 -4.61 -13.79 -17.24
C TYR A 420 -3.32 -14.26 -17.88
N ALA A 421 -2.26 -13.46 -17.79
CA ALA A 421 -0.99 -13.74 -18.44
C ALA A 421 0.15 -14.06 -17.48
N LEU A 422 0.77 -15.23 -17.69
CA LEU A 422 1.93 -15.69 -16.95
C LEU A 422 3.14 -15.92 -17.85
N ARG A 423 4.33 -15.51 -17.39
CA ARG A 423 5.59 -15.92 -18.05
C ARG A 423 5.90 -17.39 -17.77
N ILE A 424 5.71 -17.83 -16.53
CA ILE A 424 5.96 -19.20 -16.06
C ILE A 424 4.62 -19.84 -15.67
N GLY A 425 3.97 -20.52 -16.62
CA GLY A 425 2.63 -21.08 -16.45
C GLY A 425 2.50 -22.33 -15.56
N LYS A 426 3.44 -22.61 -14.66
CA LYS A 426 3.48 -23.89 -13.90
C LYS A 426 3.19 -23.78 -12.40
N ASN A 427 3.13 -22.57 -11.84
CA ASN A 427 3.03 -22.34 -10.40
C ASN A 427 2.05 -21.21 -10.01
N SER A 428 1.08 -20.93 -10.86
CA SER A 428 0.07 -19.87 -10.72
C SER A 428 -1.31 -20.39 -11.15
N GLN A 429 -2.34 -19.52 -11.15
CA GLN A 429 -3.71 -19.85 -11.57
C GLN A 429 -4.30 -21.00 -10.77
N GLY A 430 -4.37 -20.79 -9.45
CA GLY A 430 -4.85 -21.79 -8.50
C GLY A 430 -3.84 -22.92 -8.30
N TYR A 431 -2.57 -22.59 -8.07
CA TYR A 431 -1.52 -23.58 -7.78
C TYR A 431 -1.39 -23.85 -6.26
N GLY A 432 -1.20 -25.11 -5.85
CA GLY A 432 -0.98 -25.52 -4.47
C GLY A 432 -0.45 -26.96 -4.36
N ASN A 433 0.65 -27.16 -3.62
CA ASN A 433 1.29 -28.47 -3.48
C ASN A 433 1.55 -28.90 -2.02
N PRO A 434 1.61 -30.21 -1.74
CA PRO A 434 2.08 -30.70 -0.45
C PRO A 434 3.53 -30.28 -0.19
N ARG A 435 3.81 -29.79 1.02
CA ARG A 435 5.16 -29.40 1.44
C ARG A 435 5.27 -29.50 2.97
N ARG A 436 6.47 -29.81 3.49
CA ARG A 436 6.75 -29.90 4.95
C ARG A 436 5.67 -30.66 5.76
N ASN A 437 5.19 -31.80 5.26
CA ASN A 437 4.13 -32.63 5.88
C ASN A 437 2.76 -31.94 6.05
N SER A 438 2.53 -30.83 5.34
CA SER A 438 1.25 -30.15 5.16
C SER A 438 1.03 -29.93 3.65
N GLY A 439 0.27 -28.91 3.26
CA GLY A 439 0.18 -28.47 1.88
C GLY A 439 -0.21 -27.02 1.73
N SER A 440 0.08 -26.50 0.54
CA SER A 440 -0.30 -25.18 0.09
C SER A 440 -1.60 -25.30 -0.71
N LEU A 441 -2.53 -24.37 -0.52
CA LEU A 441 -3.81 -24.32 -1.24
C LEU A 441 -3.76 -23.19 -2.26
N GLY A 442 -4.15 -23.44 -3.50
CA GLY A 442 -4.37 -22.37 -4.47
C GLY A 442 -5.78 -22.41 -5.02
N LEU A 443 -6.42 -21.26 -5.08
CA LEU A 443 -7.76 -21.08 -5.61
C LEU A 443 -7.76 -19.91 -6.59
N PHE A 444 -8.28 -20.17 -7.79
CA PHE A 444 -8.54 -19.17 -8.81
C PHE A 444 -10.01 -19.31 -9.22
N ALA A 445 -10.74 -18.21 -9.34
CA ALA A 445 -12.06 -18.21 -9.93
C ALA A 445 -12.26 -16.95 -10.75
N ASP A 446 -12.78 -17.12 -11.95
CA ASP A 446 -13.35 -16.06 -12.79
C ASP A 446 -14.86 -16.29 -12.89
N GLY A 447 -15.64 -15.23 -12.71
CA GLY A 447 -17.09 -15.25 -12.63
C GLY A 447 -17.83 -15.05 -13.95
N GLY A 448 -17.10 -14.81 -15.04
CA GLY A 448 -17.59 -14.90 -16.41
C GLY A 448 -17.11 -13.77 -17.29
N GLY A 449 -17.08 -14.04 -18.58
CA GLY A 449 -16.50 -13.14 -19.57
C GLY A 449 -16.20 -13.88 -20.86
N ASP A 450 -15.59 -13.18 -21.83
CA ASP A 450 -14.85 -13.79 -22.93
C ASP A 450 -13.32 -13.66 -22.67
N ASP A 451 -12.79 -14.50 -21.80
CA ASP A 451 -11.47 -14.31 -21.19
C ASP A 451 -10.32 -15.01 -21.93
N HIS A 452 -9.11 -14.60 -21.59
CA HIS A 452 -7.88 -15.06 -22.22
C HIS A 452 -6.86 -15.51 -21.19
N TYR A 453 -6.46 -16.78 -21.30
CA TYR A 453 -5.52 -17.41 -20.37
C TYR A 453 -4.21 -17.76 -21.06
N LEU A 454 -3.10 -17.26 -20.51
CA LEU A 454 -1.75 -17.70 -20.84
C LEU A 454 -1.13 -18.37 -19.61
N GLY A 455 -1.46 -19.64 -19.40
CA GLY A 455 -1.02 -20.39 -18.23
C GLY A 455 -1.67 -21.78 -18.16
N ALA A 456 -2.10 -22.16 -16.96
CA ALA A 456 -2.82 -23.41 -16.71
C ALA A 456 -4.34 -23.29 -16.93
N GLY A 457 -4.88 -22.07 -16.87
CA GLY A 457 -6.29 -21.77 -17.07
C GLY A 457 -6.74 -21.84 -18.52
N ALA A 458 -8.05 -21.86 -18.71
CA ALA A 458 -8.71 -21.87 -20.01
C ALA A 458 -10.16 -21.38 -19.87
N GLN A 459 -10.70 -20.82 -20.97
CA GLN A 459 -12.07 -20.32 -21.03
C GLN A 459 -13.11 -21.40 -20.71
N ASP A 460 -14.17 -21.03 -20.00
CA ASP A 460 -15.35 -21.85 -19.68
C ASP A 460 -14.98 -23.22 -19.10
N SER A 461 -13.92 -23.28 -18.30
CA SER A 461 -13.31 -24.55 -17.89
C SER A 461 -13.00 -24.59 -16.40
N LEU A 462 -13.14 -25.77 -15.81
CA LEU A 462 -12.53 -26.10 -14.52
C LEU A 462 -11.21 -26.81 -14.78
N TRP A 463 -10.14 -26.37 -14.12
CA TRP A 463 -8.84 -27.03 -14.17
C TRP A 463 -8.30 -27.32 -12.78
N ARG A 464 -7.27 -28.14 -12.78
CA ARG A 464 -6.50 -28.49 -11.59
C ARG A 464 -5.09 -27.94 -11.76
N GLY A 465 -4.81 -26.80 -11.14
CA GLY A 465 -3.48 -26.18 -11.20
C GLY A 465 -2.39 -27.06 -10.57
N SER A 466 -2.74 -27.89 -9.59
CA SER A 466 -1.87 -28.94 -9.01
C SER A 466 -2.63 -29.81 -7.98
N LEU A 467 -1.93 -30.63 -7.18
CA LEU A 467 -2.57 -31.59 -6.28
C LEU A 467 -3.55 -30.93 -5.29
N LEU A 468 -3.23 -29.75 -4.77
CA LEU A 468 -4.06 -28.98 -3.83
C LEU A 468 -4.39 -27.60 -4.42
N GLY A 469 -4.40 -27.48 -5.75
CA GLY A 469 -4.65 -26.24 -6.45
C GLY A 469 -5.76 -26.39 -7.49
N PHE A 470 -6.72 -25.49 -7.48
CA PHE A 470 -7.90 -25.51 -8.34
C PHE A 470 -8.13 -24.14 -8.95
N GLY A 471 -8.54 -24.12 -10.21
CA GLY A 471 -8.99 -22.91 -10.87
C GLY A 471 -10.22 -23.19 -11.71
N GLY A 472 -11.06 -22.19 -11.91
CA GLY A 472 -12.21 -22.29 -12.79
C GLY A 472 -12.59 -20.95 -13.37
N ASP A 473 -13.05 -21.00 -14.61
CA ASP A 473 -13.79 -19.94 -15.26
C ASP A 473 -15.25 -20.40 -15.32
N PHE A 474 -16.13 -19.61 -14.73
CA PHE A 474 -17.52 -19.90 -14.57
C PHE A 474 -18.35 -18.83 -15.26
N ASN A 475 -19.29 -19.21 -16.10
CA ASN A 475 -20.33 -18.28 -16.52
C ASN A 475 -21.39 -18.14 -15.39
N LEU A 476 -21.18 -17.24 -14.43
CA LEU A 476 -22.12 -17.06 -13.30
C LEU A 476 -23.41 -16.35 -13.72
N ASP A 477 -23.39 -15.63 -14.84
CA ASP A 477 -24.57 -15.04 -15.48
C ASP A 477 -25.46 -16.07 -16.21
N ALA A 478 -24.92 -17.25 -16.52
CA ALA A 478 -25.70 -18.37 -17.03
C ALA A 478 -26.62 -18.88 -15.91
N THR A 479 -27.90 -18.55 -16.02
CA THR A 479 -28.97 -19.05 -15.15
C THR A 479 -28.80 -20.57 -14.96
N PRO A 480 -28.77 -21.11 -13.72
CA PRO A 480 -28.54 -22.54 -13.52
C PRO A 480 -29.69 -23.36 -14.10
N GLY A 481 -29.50 -23.85 -15.33
CA GLY A 481 -30.61 -24.24 -16.18
C GLY A 481 -30.24 -25.12 -17.38
N ALA A 482 -29.44 -26.15 -17.17
CA ALA A 482 -29.58 -27.50 -17.77
C ALA A 482 -28.26 -28.26 -17.65
N THR A 483 -28.23 -29.27 -16.80
CA THR A 483 -27.23 -30.33 -16.88
C THR A 483 -27.37 -31.06 -18.23
N SER A 484 -26.54 -30.73 -19.21
CA SER A 484 -26.23 -31.68 -20.28
C SER A 484 -25.15 -32.62 -19.74
N ALA A 485 -25.59 -33.78 -19.26
CA ALA A 485 -24.72 -34.91 -18.99
C ALA A 485 -24.15 -35.42 -20.33
N ASP A 486 -23.07 -34.82 -20.80
CA ASP A 486 -22.17 -35.36 -21.83
C ASP A 486 -20.81 -34.63 -21.75
N ALA A 487 -20.18 -34.67 -20.56
CA ALA A 487 -18.75 -34.42 -20.46
C ALA A 487 -18.03 -35.76 -20.69
N THR A 488 -17.62 -36.03 -21.93
CA THR A 488 -16.57 -37.02 -22.19
C THR A 488 -15.30 -36.58 -21.45
N PRO A 489 -14.65 -37.45 -20.67
CA PRO A 489 -13.41 -37.08 -20.00
C PRO A 489 -12.37 -36.72 -21.06
N ALA A 490 -11.91 -35.47 -21.06
CA ALA A 490 -10.74 -35.07 -21.81
C ALA A 490 -9.55 -35.89 -21.32
N ALA A 491 -8.78 -36.43 -22.26
CA ALA A 491 -7.60 -37.25 -21.96
C ALA A 491 -6.61 -36.46 -21.10
N GLU A 492 -5.99 -37.13 -20.13
CA GLU A 492 -4.89 -36.57 -19.33
C GLU A 492 -3.80 -36.02 -20.28
N PRO A 493 -3.45 -34.73 -20.20
CA PRO A 493 -2.27 -34.26 -20.90
C PRO A 493 -1.04 -34.83 -20.20
N GLU A 494 -0.19 -35.52 -20.96
CA GLU A 494 1.11 -35.97 -20.47
C GLU A 494 1.90 -34.78 -19.93
N ALA A 495 2.39 -34.91 -18.69
CA ALA A 495 3.23 -33.91 -18.05
C ALA A 495 4.49 -33.66 -18.91
N PRO A 496 4.76 -32.43 -19.37
CA PRO A 496 6.01 -32.15 -20.07
C PRO A 496 7.18 -32.18 -19.09
N VAL A 497 8.17 -33.00 -19.43
CA VAL A 497 9.49 -33.03 -18.78
C VAL A 497 10.16 -31.66 -18.91
N LEU A 498 10.72 -31.21 -17.79
CA LEU A 498 11.49 -29.98 -17.59
C LEU A 498 12.69 -29.85 -18.53
N LEU A 499 13.00 -28.62 -18.99
CA LEU A 499 14.34 -28.07 -19.16
C LEU A 499 14.30 -26.57 -19.50
N ASP A 500 15.30 -25.85 -19.00
CA ASP A 500 15.59 -24.43 -19.22
C ASP A 500 15.66 -24.08 -20.71
N GLN A 501 14.86 -23.09 -21.17
CA GLN A 501 14.98 -22.35 -22.43
C GLN A 501 13.94 -21.22 -22.39
N GLU A 502 14.33 -20.01 -21.99
CA GLU A 502 14.84 -18.91 -22.84
C GLU A 502 13.77 -18.26 -23.74
N PHE A 503 13.84 -16.93 -23.79
CA PHE A 503 13.00 -15.91 -24.46
C PHE A 503 12.74 -16.11 -25.98
N ASP A 504 13.04 -17.28 -26.54
CA ASP A 504 12.97 -17.58 -27.97
C ASP A 504 11.61 -18.16 -28.43
N SER A 505 10.62 -18.29 -27.54
CA SER A 505 9.27 -18.72 -27.95
C SER A 505 8.14 -17.88 -27.37
N LEU A 506 8.02 -16.63 -27.84
CA LEU A 506 6.71 -15.98 -27.95
C LEU A 506 5.94 -16.69 -29.09
N ASP A 507 5.56 -17.93 -28.86
CA ASP A 507 5.03 -18.88 -29.87
C ASP A 507 3.70 -18.43 -30.50
N THR A 508 2.92 -17.55 -29.86
CA THR A 508 1.65 -17.03 -30.39
C THR A 508 1.64 -15.52 -30.62
N VAL A 509 0.88 -15.08 -31.62
CA VAL A 509 0.58 -13.66 -31.91
C VAL A 509 -0.03 -12.97 -30.69
N GLN A 510 -0.89 -13.67 -29.94
CA GLN A 510 -1.50 -13.18 -28.70
C GLN A 510 -0.44 -12.92 -27.62
N ARG A 511 0.49 -13.86 -27.38
CA ARG A 511 1.61 -13.65 -26.45
C ARG A 511 2.46 -12.44 -26.86
N LEU A 512 2.79 -12.32 -28.15
CA LEU A 512 3.56 -11.18 -28.65
C LEU A 512 2.83 -9.83 -28.44
N HIS A 513 1.49 -9.80 -28.52
CA HIS A 513 0.68 -8.62 -28.24
C HIS A 513 0.71 -8.19 -26.77
N VAL A 514 0.54 -9.16 -25.86
CA VAL A 514 0.62 -8.91 -24.41
C VAL A 514 1.97 -8.30 -24.06
N TRP A 515 3.07 -8.83 -24.59
CA TRP A 515 4.41 -8.28 -24.39
C TRP A 515 4.62 -6.89 -25.06
N ALA A 516 3.93 -6.60 -26.17
CA ALA A 516 3.95 -5.28 -26.80
C ALA A 516 3.29 -4.22 -25.92
N ILE A 517 2.16 -4.55 -25.30
CA ILE A 517 1.50 -3.72 -24.28
C ILE A 517 2.41 -3.58 -23.04
N TRP A 518 3.03 -4.68 -22.60
CA TRP A 518 3.93 -4.74 -21.44
C TRP A 518 5.15 -3.80 -21.54
N SER A 519 5.64 -3.54 -22.76
CA SER A 519 6.90 -2.83 -23.01
C SER A 519 6.76 -1.37 -23.44
N THR A 520 5.54 -0.90 -23.75
CA THR A 520 5.29 0.44 -24.34
C THR A 520 5.16 1.55 -23.30
N ARG A 521 4.76 1.24 -22.04
CA ARG A 521 4.51 2.27 -21.00
C ARG A 521 5.64 2.49 -19.98
N VAL A 522 6.70 1.68 -19.97
CA VAL A 522 7.82 1.89 -19.02
C VAL A 522 8.96 2.67 -19.68
N ARG A 523 9.18 3.92 -19.23
CA ARG A 523 10.21 4.79 -19.83
C ARG A 523 11.65 4.40 -19.49
N HIS A 524 11.92 3.68 -18.39
CA HIS A 524 13.30 3.58 -17.88
C HIS A 524 13.81 2.22 -17.37
N ARG A 525 12.98 1.20 -17.11
CA ARG A 525 13.43 -0.04 -16.42
C ARG A 525 13.44 -1.35 -17.24
N TRP A 526 12.92 -1.38 -18.48
CA TRP A 526 12.78 -2.62 -19.30
C TRP A 526 13.24 -2.44 -20.76
N GLN A 527 14.38 -1.77 -20.97
CA GLN A 527 14.84 -1.41 -22.32
C GLN A 527 15.24 -2.62 -23.18
N ALA A 528 15.78 -3.69 -22.57
CA ALA A 528 16.23 -4.88 -23.29
C ALA A 528 15.05 -5.71 -23.83
N GLU A 529 14.02 -5.90 -23.01
CA GLU A 529 12.80 -6.62 -23.32
C GLU A 529 12.00 -5.88 -24.40
N ARG A 530 11.91 -4.55 -24.28
CA ARG A 530 11.30 -3.70 -25.33
C ARG A 530 11.99 -3.90 -26.68
N VAL A 531 13.31 -4.00 -26.72
CA VAL A 531 14.07 -4.23 -27.97
C VAL A 531 13.77 -5.62 -28.56
N ILE A 532 13.69 -6.66 -27.73
CA ILE A 532 13.37 -8.03 -28.17
C ILE A 532 11.94 -8.11 -28.71
N VAL A 533 10.97 -7.54 -27.99
CA VAL A 533 9.56 -7.51 -28.39
C VAL A 533 9.39 -6.71 -29.69
N GLN A 534 10.00 -5.53 -29.80
CA GLN A 534 9.96 -4.74 -31.04
C GLN A 534 10.62 -5.48 -32.23
N ARG A 535 11.68 -6.24 -31.98
CA ARG A 535 12.32 -7.08 -33.01
C ARG A 535 11.37 -8.19 -33.48
N GLN A 536 10.76 -8.93 -32.57
CA GLN A 536 9.84 -10.02 -32.93
C GLN A 536 8.55 -9.51 -33.57
N LEU A 537 8.02 -8.36 -33.13
CA LEU A 537 6.92 -7.66 -33.81
C LEU A 537 7.27 -7.43 -35.27
N ARG A 538 8.45 -6.85 -35.56
CA ARG A 538 8.91 -6.60 -36.94
C ARG A 538 9.11 -7.89 -37.75
N GLU A 539 9.74 -8.91 -37.17
CA GLU A 539 10.01 -10.19 -37.84
C GLU A 539 8.72 -10.95 -38.18
N ARG A 540 7.66 -10.82 -37.37
CA ARG A 540 6.36 -11.47 -37.55
C ARG A 540 5.26 -10.52 -38.05
N ARG A 541 5.65 -9.38 -38.61
CA ARG A 541 4.71 -8.33 -39.07
C ARG A 541 3.60 -8.88 -39.96
N ASP A 542 3.92 -9.73 -40.93
CA ASP A 542 2.94 -10.23 -41.90
C ASP A 542 1.92 -11.20 -41.28
N GLU A 543 2.27 -11.84 -40.16
CA GLU A 543 1.37 -12.69 -39.36
C GLU A 543 0.53 -11.86 -38.38
N TYR A 544 1.14 -10.82 -37.81
CA TYR A 544 0.59 -10.03 -36.72
C TYR A 544 -0.33 -8.88 -37.19
N LEU A 545 -0.04 -8.25 -38.33
CA LEU A 545 -0.81 -7.13 -38.88
C LEU A 545 -2.27 -7.52 -39.24
N PRO A 546 -2.54 -8.68 -39.87
CA PRO A 546 -3.91 -9.12 -40.12
C PRO A 546 -4.71 -9.39 -38.84
N TRP A 547 -4.05 -9.91 -37.80
CA TRP A 547 -4.66 -10.14 -36.49
C TRP A 547 -4.99 -8.82 -35.79
N LEU A 548 -4.04 -7.87 -35.72
CA LEU A 548 -4.29 -6.51 -35.20
C LEU A 548 -5.41 -5.79 -35.96
N ALA A 549 -5.47 -5.96 -37.28
CA ALA A 549 -6.53 -5.37 -38.10
C ALA A 549 -7.92 -5.92 -37.78
N GLY A 550 -8.00 -7.18 -37.32
CA GLY A 550 -9.22 -7.77 -36.76
C GLY A 550 -9.64 -7.13 -35.43
N GLN A 551 -8.67 -6.72 -34.61
CA GLN A 551 -8.90 -6.09 -33.30
C GLN A 551 -9.18 -4.58 -33.37
N LEU A 552 -8.90 -3.90 -34.50
CA LEU A 552 -9.22 -2.48 -34.70
C LEU A 552 -10.72 -2.15 -34.64
N ALA A 553 -11.59 -3.18 -34.75
CA ALA A 553 -13.03 -3.04 -34.63
C ALA A 553 -13.54 -3.10 -33.18
N SER A 554 -12.63 -3.29 -32.20
CA SER A 554 -12.94 -3.35 -30.77
C SER A 554 -13.69 -2.10 -30.28
N SER A 555 -14.68 -2.32 -29.41
CA SER A 555 -15.38 -1.26 -28.68
C SER A 555 -14.46 -0.51 -27.71
N GLU A 556 -13.33 -1.12 -27.35
CA GLU A 556 -12.49 -0.71 -26.24
C GLU A 556 -11.51 0.42 -26.59
N SER A 557 -11.49 1.47 -25.78
CA SER A 557 -10.68 2.67 -26.02
C SER A 557 -9.19 2.44 -25.85
N TRP A 558 -8.78 1.62 -24.88
CA TRP A 558 -7.38 1.37 -24.58
C TRP A 558 -6.78 0.33 -25.54
N GLU A 559 -7.54 -0.68 -25.96
CA GLU A 559 -7.11 -1.68 -26.95
C GLU A 559 -6.82 -1.00 -28.29
N ARG A 560 -7.70 -0.09 -28.73
CA ARG A 560 -7.44 0.80 -29.90
C ARG A 560 -6.21 1.70 -29.70
N HIS A 561 -5.89 2.08 -28.46
CA HIS A 561 -4.71 2.89 -28.15
C HIS A 561 -3.42 2.05 -28.17
N GLY A 562 -3.39 0.88 -27.52
CA GLY A 562 -2.28 -0.07 -27.53
C GLY A 562 -2.00 -0.62 -28.92
N ILE A 563 -3.05 -0.87 -29.71
CA ILE A 563 -2.94 -1.22 -31.14
C ILE A 563 -2.33 -0.05 -31.92
N ARG A 564 -2.77 1.20 -31.71
CA ARG A 564 -2.19 2.39 -32.38
C ARG A 564 -0.71 2.58 -32.03
N GLU A 565 -0.33 2.45 -30.76
CA GLU A 565 1.06 2.55 -30.33
C GLU A 565 1.92 1.41 -30.89
N THR A 566 1.41 0.18 -30.86
CA THR A 566 2.07 -0.97 -31.49
C THR A 566 2.22 -0.75 -33.01
N LEU A 567 1.23 -0.15 -33.66
CA LEU A 567 1.29 0.19 -35.09
C LEU A 567 2.39 1.22 -35.41
N LEU A 568 2.63 2.19 -34.51
CA LEU A 568 3.72 3.16 -34.65
C LEU A 568 5.11 2.50 -34.58
N THR A 569 5.26 1.40 -33.81
CA THR A 569 6.55 0.68 -33.71
C THR A 569 6.97 -0.07 -34.98
N PHE A 570 6.07 -0.27 -35.95
CA PHE A 570 6.41 -0.83 -37.27
C PHE A 570 7.06 0.19 -38.22
N GLY A 571 6.99 1.50 -37.90
CA GLY A 571 7.36 2.58 -38.82
C GLY A 571 8.62 3.37 -38.48
N GLU A 572 9.21 3.19 -37.30
CA GLU A 572 10.38 3.97 -36.86
C GLU A 572 11.63 3.08 -36.72
N ASP A 573 12.73 3.50 -37.34
CA ASP A 573 14.06 2.94 -37.11
C ASP A 573 14.48 3.24 -35.67
N ALA A 574 14.93 2.21 -34.93
CA ALA A 574 15.44 2.37 -33.58
C ALA A 574 16.68 3.29 -33.60
N LEU A 575 16.56 4.51 -33.11
CA LEU A 575 17.72 5.33 -32.79
C LEU A 575 18.37 4.76 -31.54
N PRO A 576 19.65 4.32 -31.60
CA PRO A 576 20.38 3.97 -30.39
C PRO A 576 20.72 5.27 -29.66
N PHE A 577 20.16 5.46 -28.47
CA PHE A 577 20.71 6.40 -27.50
C PHE A 577 21.63 5.63 -26.56
N TYR A 578 22.88 6.12 -26.47
CA TYR A 578 23.95 5.64 -25.60
C TYR A 578 23.61 5.75 -24.12
#